data_AF-A0AAV3XJR3-F1
#
_entry.id   AF-A0AAV3XJR3-F1
#
_cell.length_a   1.000
_cell.length_b   1.000
_cell.length_c   1.000
_cell.angle_alpha   90.00
_cell.angle_beta   90.00
_cell.angle_gamma   90.00
#
_symmetry.space_group_name_H-M   'P 1'
#
loop_
_entity.id
_entity.type
_entity.pdbx_description
1 polymer ?
#
loop_
_entity_poly.entity_id
_entity_poly.type
_entity_poly.pdbx_seq_one_letter_code
_entity_poly.pdbx_strand_id
1 'polypeptide(L)'
;MVLTSNHPVDLTSSSLPTIPDSLKVLLTRISQQHYEELYEPEADGTTPLPETLSEILEAFQNSDRTLCHLRYIWMALILALLVEPTLEYYQPSNSFPKSTVNWLVLWLLKNIDKIINDESQNTSYSKSDELLNQISETSELSARKDLVSFQVLNEALDVFHNALRVLDYDQSVEALLEILDDCLEGYAVFPGSKGRRELFDWWVLEVVPASWYLLPPKSFYVVQGLQNKEEVKLRQTNLLQQISSVMWLLLRESSSSKIETKSQRQYTLSGIAYTNKVKMDNELIRGDFNSSHNLTNREKNERVVCSA
;
A
#
# COMPACT_ATOMS: atom_id res chain seq x y z
N MET A 1 20.79 -18.09 -27.36
CA MET A 1 21.74 -17.01 -27.01
C MET A 1 20.92 -15.92 -26.35
N VAL A 2 21.09 -15.78 -25.05
CA VAL A 2 20.29 -14.91 -24.16
C VAL A 2 20.78 -13.47 -24.33
N LEU A 3 19.85 -12.54 -24.56
CA LEU A 3 20.01 -11.12 -24.26
C LEU A 3 18.66 -10.55 -23.81
N THR A 4 18.22 -10.91 -22.61
CA THR A 4 17.32 -10.05 -21.83
C THR A 4 18.20 -9.08 -21.06
N SER A 5 18.51 -7.94 -21.65
CA SER A 5 19.09 -6.82 -20.93
C SER A 5 18.03 -6.26 -19.98
N ASN A 6 18.03 -6.77 -18.75
CA ASN A 6 17.49 -6.03 -17.61
C ASN A 6 18.41 -4.81 -17.41
N HIS A 7 18.11 -3.72 -18.10
CA HIS A 7 18.62 -2.43 -17.68
C HIS A 7 17.81 -1.99 -16.46
N PRO A 8 18.43 -1.82 -15.27
CA PRO A 8 17.80 -1.06 -14.22
C PRO A 8 17.53 0.33 -14.79
N VAL A 9 16.29 0.79 -14.71
CA VAL A 9 15.94 2.17 -15.06
C VAL A 9 16.74 3.07 -14.13
N ASP A 10 17.73 3.76 -14.68
CA ASP A 10 18.51 4.77 -13.99
C ASP A 10 17.57 5.96 -13.71
N LEU A 11 16.98 5.95 -12.50
CA LEU A 11 16.03 6.94 -11.98
C LEU A 11 16.73 8.23 -11.51
N THR A 12 17.92 8.54 -12.03
CA THR A 12 18.66 9.75 -11.66
C THR A 12 18.01 11.02 -12.23
N SER A 13 17.22 11.64 -11.35
CA SER A 13 17.19 13.09 -11.04
C SER A 13 16.99 14.09 -12.19
N SER A 14 15.76 14.62 -12.32
CA SER A 14 15.58 16.08 -12.57
C SER A 14 14.16 16.64 -12.36
N SER A 15 13.12 15.85 -12.06
CA SER A 15 11.74 16.40 -12.11
C SER A 15 10.90 16.36 -10.83
N LEU A 16 11.34 15.72 -9.73
CA LEU A 16 10.65 15.84 -8.44
C LEU A 16 11.47 16.65 -7.44
N PRO A 17 10.81 17.46 -6.58
CA PRO A 17 11.49 18.09 -5.47
C PRO A 17 12.09 17.01 -4.57
N THR A 18 13.36 17.20 -4.20
CA THR A 18 13.99 16.38 -3.16
C THR A 18 13.22 16.51 -1.85
N ILE A 19 13.22 15.47 -1.02
CA ILE A 19 12.68 15.58 0.35
C ILE A 19 13.30 16.83 1.03
N PRO A 20 12.48 17.76 1.53
CA PRO A 20 12.97 18.97 2.19
C PRO A 20 13.82 18.62 3.40
N ASP A 21 14.83 19.43 3.67
CA ASP A 21 15.71 19.19 4.83
C ASP A 21 14.94 19.26 6.16
N SER A 22 13.88 20.09 6.24
CA SER A 22 12.97 20.11 7.38
C SER A 22 12.32 18.75 7.64
N LEU A 23 11.83 18.08 6.59
CA LEU A 23 11.25 16.74 6.70
C LEU A 23 12.32 15.69 7.04
N LYS A 24 13.55 15.78 6.49
CA LYS A 24 14.63 14.86 6.89
C LYS A 24 15.00 14.99 8.37
N VAL A 25 15.11 16.22 8.86
CA VAL A 25 15.39 16.51 10.27
C VAL A 25 14.26 15.98 11.15
N LEU A 26 13.00 16.21 10.75
CA LEU A 26 11.82 15.70 11.43
C LEU A 26 11.86 14.17 11.55
N LEU A 27 12.04 13.44 10.44
CA LEU A 27 12.10 11.98 10.44
C LEU A 27 13.26 11.45 11.27
N THR A 28 14.42 12.11 11.23
CA THR A 28 15.58 11.74 12.06
C THR A 28 15.26 11.89 13.54
N ARG A 29 14.66 13.02 13.94
CA ARG A 29 14.25 13.26 15.33
C ARG A 29 13.23 12.23 15.80
N ILE A 30 12.17 12.02 15.02
CA ILE A 30 11.07 11.10 15.35
C ILE A 30 11.56 9.66 15.48
N SER A 31 12.50 9.23 14.63
CA SER A 31 13.10 7.90 14.70
C SER A 31 13.92 7.65 15.98
N GLN A 32 14.28 8.69 16.72
CA GLN A 32 15.05 8.58 17.97
C GLN A 32 14.17 8.68 19.23
N GLN A 33 12.88 8.96 19.07
CA GLN A 33 11.92 9.01 20.16
C GLN A 33 11.38 7.62 20.48
N HIS A 34 10.79 7.48 21.67
CA HIS A 34 10.16 6.26 22.17
C HIS A 34 8.71 6.54 22.54
N TYR A 35 7.80 5.63 22.20
CA TYR A 35 6.36 5.84 22.32
C TYR A 35 5.70 4.74 23.17
N GLU A 36 4.78 5.14 24.05
CA GLU A 36 4.06 4.21 24.93
C GLU A 36 3.13 3.31 24.10
N GLU A 37 2.55 3.86 23.04
CA GLU A 37 1.64 3.25 22.10
C GLU A 37 2.31 2.09 21.31
N LEU A 38 3.63 2.18 21.13
CA LEU A 38 4.46 1.12 20.53
C LEU A 38 4.97 0.09 21.56
N TYR A 39 4.55 0.21 22.83
CA TYR A 39 4.98 -0.60 23.97
C TYR A 39 6.49 -0.55 24.25
N GLU A 40 7.11 0.62 24.05
CA GLU A 40 8.52 0.85 24.36
C GLU A 40 8.70 1.14 25.86
N PRO A 41 9.46 0.31 26.62
CA PRO A 41 9.63 0.52 28.06
C PRO A 41 10.43 1.78 28.41
N GLU A 42 11.15 2.36 27.45
CA GLU A 42 11.89 3.60 27.57
C GLU A 42 11.04 4.86 27.33
N ALA A 43 9.78 4.70 26.90
CA ALA A 43 8.88 5.83 26.67
C ALA A 43 8.59 6.57 27.99
N ASP A 44 8.69 7.90 27.94
CA ASP A 44 8.48 8.78 29.09
C ASP A 44 7.09 9.46 29.09
N GLY A 45 6.24 9.12 28.12
CA GLY A 45 4.89 9.64 27.95
C GLY A 45 4.83 11.12 27.54
N THR A 46 5.95 11.73 27.13
CA THR A 46 6.00 13.18 26.84
C THR A 46 5.55 13.56 25.43
N THR A 47 5.66 12.64 24.47
CA THR A 47 5.30 12.88 23.07
C THR A 47 4.35 11.78 22.60
N PRO A 48 3.04 12.08 22.42
CA PRO A 48 2.09 11.11 21.90
C PRO A 48 2.41 10.69 20.45
N LEU A 49 2.24 9.41 20.15
CA LEU A 49 2.42 8.90 18.78
C LEU A 49 1.47 9.57 17.77
N PRO A 50 0.17 9.77 18.04
CA PRO A 50 -0.74 10.41 17.08
C PRO A 50 -0.32 11.83 16.67
N GLU A 51 0.24 12.61 17.60
CA GLU A 51 0.77 13.95 17.31
C GLU A 51 1.97 13.88 16.36
N THR A 52 2.84 12.91 16.59
CA THR A 52 4.02 12.62 15.76
C THR A 52 3.64 12.22 14.34
N LEU A 53 2.67 11.32 14.20
CA LEU A 53 2.16 10.89 12.89
C LEU A 53 1.56 12.08 12.13
N SER A 54 0.78 12.91 12.81
CA SER A 54 0.18 14.13 12.26
C SER A 54 1.24 15.11 11.77
N GLU A 55 2.31 15.34 12.55
CA GLU A 55 3.40 16.25 12.18
C GLU A 55 4.11 15.82 10.87
N ILE A 56 4.30 14.52 10.66
CA ILE A 56 4.85 13.99 9.40
C ILE A 56 3.91 14.27 8.22
N LEU A 57 2.62 14.01 8.37
CA LEU A 57 1.64 14.23 7.31
C LEU A 57 1.49 15.72 6.98
N GLU A 58 1.49 16.60 7.98
CA GLU A 58 1.49 18.06 7.78
C GLU A 58 2.74 18.54 7.03
N ALA A 59 3.90 17.95 7.32
CA ALA A 59 5.13 18.28 6.61
C ALA A 59 5.04 17.93 5.10
N PHE A 60 4.28 16.90 4.71
CA PHE A 60 4.00 16.60 3.30
C PHE A 60 3.20 17.72 2.64
N GLN A 61 2.09 18.11 3.27
CA GLN A 61 1.18 19.13 2.75
C GLN A 61 1.86 20.49 2.60
N ASN A 62 2.69 20.87 3.57
CA ASN A 62 3.37 22.16 3.57
C ASN A 62 4.50 22.25 2.54
N SER A 63 5.07 21.12 2.14
CA SER A 63 6.27 21.09 1.31
C SER A 63 6.01 21.00 -0.19
N ASP A 64 4.89 20.39 -0.61
CA ASP A 64 4.48 20.29 -2.02
C ASP A 64 2.99 19.96 -2.13
N ARG A 65 2.17 21.01 -2.21
CA ARG A 65 0.70 20.89 -2.26
C ARG A 65 0.21 20.19 -3.52
N THR A 66 0.93 20.31 -4.63
CA THR A 66 0.49 19.77 -5.92
C THR A 66 0.46 18.26 -5.88
N LEU A 67 1.52 17.62 -5.38
CA LEU A 67 1.61 16.16 -5.34
C LEU A 67 1.13 15.56 -4.02
N CYS A 68 0.83 16.37 -3.01
CA CYS A 68 0.48 15.90 -1.66
C CYS A 68 -0.58 14.80 -1.67
N HIS A 69 -1.70 15.00 -2.36
CA HIS A 69 -2.79 14.03 -2.37
C HIS A 69 -2.40 12.71 -3.07
N LEU A 70 -1.61 12.77 -4.15
CA LEU A 70 -1.05 11.57 -4.78
C LEU A 70 -0.17 10.79 -3.82
N ARG A 71 0.64 11.48 -3.02
CA ARG A 71 1.52 10.86 -2.02
C ARG A 71 0.74 10.22 -0.90
N TYR A 72 -0.36 10.84 -0.46
CA TYR A 72 -1.25 10.26 0.54
C TYR A 72 -1.92 8.97 0.05
N ILE A 73 -2.45 8.98 -1.17
CA ILE A 73 -3.07 7.78 -1.77
C ILE A 73 -2.01 6.69 -2.01
N TRP A 74 -0.80 7.06 -2.41
CA TRP A 74 0.30 6.12 -2.54
C TRP A 74 0.70 5.48 -1.20
N MET A 75 0.76 6.28 -0.13
CA MET A 75 1.01 5.79 1.23
C MET A 75 -0.10 4.82 1.69
N ALA A 76 -1.36 5.20 1.49
CA ALA A 76 -2.51 4.34 1.79
C ALA A 76 -2.48 3.03 1.00
N LEU A 77 -2.07 3.05 -0.27
CA LEU A 77 -1.89 1.85 -1.08
C LEU A 77 -0.81 0.92 -0.51
N ILE A 78 0.34 1.47 -0.09
CA ILE A 78 1.41 0.68 0.54
C ILE A 78 0.90 0.01 1.83
N LEU A 79 0.20 0.77 2.68
CA LEU A 79 -0.33 0.27 3.96
C LEU A 79 -1.47 -0.75 3.77
N ALA A 80 -2.36 -0.54 2.79
CA ALA A 80 -3.38 -1.51 2.43
C ALA A 80 -2.76 -2.84 1.95
N LEU A 81 -1.70 -2.77 1.13
CA LEU A 81 -0.96 -3.97 0.73
C LEU A 81 -0.29 -4.65 1.92
N LEU A 82 0.18 -3.90 2.92
CA LEU A 82 0.78 -4.46 4.13
C LEU A 82 -0.23 -5.30 4.93
N VAL A 83 -1.48 -4.85 4.98
CA VAL A 83 -2.57 -5.48 5.73
C VAL A 83 -3.26 -6.60 4.95
N GLU A 84 -3.16 -6.61 3.61
CA GLU A 84 -3.76 -7.64 2.74
C GLU A 84 -3.54 -9.10 3.23
N PRO A 85 -2.33 -9.53 3.64
CA PRO A 85 -2.11 -10.89 4.12
C PRO A 85 -2.93 -11.25 5.37
N THR A 86 -3.25 -10.28 6.23
CA THR A 86 -4.12 -10.48 7.39
C THR A 86 -5.52 -10.89 6.92
N LEU A 87 -6.10 -10.15 5.97
CA LEU A 87 -7.42 -10.46 5.44
C LEU A 87 -7.43 -11.75 4.62
N GLU A 88 -6.38 -12.02 3.83
CA GLU A 88 -6.23 -13.31 3.13
C GLU A 88 -6.22 -14.50 4.11
N TYR A 89 -5.60 -14.34 5.28
CA TYR A 89 -5.57 -15.38 6.30
C TYR A 89 -6.95 -15.65 6.93
N TYR A 90 -7.68 -14.59 7.30
CA TYR A 90 -8.97 -14.74 7.99
C TYR A 90 -10.16 -14.95 7.05
N GLN A 91 -10.14 -14.33 5.87
CA GLN A 91 -11.20 -14.33 4.84
C GLN A 91 -10.62 -14.43 3.41
N PRO A 92 -10.04 -15.58 3.01
CA PRO A 92 -9.35 -15.73 1.71
C PRO A 92 -10.23 -15.53 0.48
N SER A 93 -11.56 -15.63 0.62
CA SER A 93 -12.52 -15.39 -0.47
C SER A 93 -13.02 -13.95 -0.55
N ASN A 94 -12.59 -13.08 0.36
CA ASN A 94 -12.99 -11.68 0.37
C ASN A 94 -12.32 -10.93 -0.79
N SER A 95 -13.12 -10.46 -1.74
CA SER A 95 -12.65 -9.68 -2.90
C SER A 95 -12.48 -8.19 -2.60
N PHE A 96 -12.90 -7.73 -1.43
CA PHE A 96 -12.83 -6.32 -1.02
C PHE A 96 -11.41 -5.77 -1.05
N PRO A 97 -10.37 -6.43 -0.49
CA PRO A 97 -8.99 -5.91 -0.53
C PRO A 97 -8.49 -5.67 -1.94
N LYS A 98 -8.66 -6.67 -2.81
CA LYS A 98 -8.29 -6.59 -4.24
C LYS A 98 -9.04 -5.47 -4.95
N SER A 99 -10.34 -5.32 -4.66
CA SER A 99 -11.17 -4.27 -5.25
C SER A 99 -10.66 -2.91 -4.82
N THR A 100 -10.42 -2.69 -3.53
CA THR A 100 -9.88 -1.45 -2.98
C THR A 100 -8.54 -1.09 -3.60
N VAL A 101 -7.58 -2.02 -3.66
CA VAL A 101 -6.29 -1.80 -4.34
C VAL A 101 -6.50 -1.35 -5.79
N ASN A 102 -7.38 -2.02 -6.53
CA ASN A 102 -7.70 -1.63 -7.91
C ASN A 102 -8.31 -0.21 -7.99
N TRP A 103 -9.17 0.17 -7.04
CA TRP A 103 -9.75 1.51 -6.98
C TRP A 103 -8.69 2.58 -6.75
N LEU A 104 -7.79 2.37 -5.78
CA LEU A 104 -6.67 3.28 -5.51
C LEU A 104 -5.79 3.46 -6.74
N VAL A 105 -5.40 2.35 -7.38
CA VAL A 105 -4.57 2.36 -8.60
C VAL A 105 -5.27 3.09 -9.74
N LEU A 106 -6.54 2.79 -9.99
CA LEU A 106 -7.31 3.46 -11.04
C LEU A 106 -7.45 4.96 -10.76
N TRP A 107 -7.63 5.36 -9.50
CA TRP A 107 -7.69 6.76 -9.13
C TRP A 107 -6.35 7.45 -9.39
N LEU A 108 -5.23 6.87 -8.93
CA LEU A 108 -3.87 7.40 -9.13
C LEU A 108 -3.62 7.66 -10.61
N LEU A 109 -3.83 6.64 -11.45
CA LEU A 109 -3.54 6.72 -12.88
C LEU A 109 -4.47 7.71 -13.62
N LYS A 110 -5.72 7.86 -13.20
CA LYS A 110 -6.68 8.77 -13.86
C LYS A 110 -6.49 10.24 -13.50
N ASN A 111 -5.95 10.54 -12.31
CA ASN A 111 -5.91 11.90 -11.79
C ASN A 111 -4.53 12.58 -11.90
N ILE A 112 -3.46 11.84 -12.24
CA ILE A 112 -2.12 12.41 -12.47
C ILE A 112 -2.15 13.60 -13.44
N ASP A 113 -2.78 13.45 -14.60
CA ASP A 113 -2.85 14.53 -15.60
C ASP A 113 -3.59 15.76 -15.07
N LYS A 114 -4.70 15.58 -14.33
CA LYS A 114 -5.50 16.69 -13.79
C LYS A 114 -4.72 17.46 -12.72
N ILE A 115 -4.05 16.72 -11.83
CA ILE A 115 -3.28 17.27 -10.72
C ILE A 115 -2.08 18.08 -11.24
N ILE A 116 -1.39 17.59 -12.26
CA ILE A 116 -0.24 18.31 -12.85
C ILE A 116 -0.68 19.56 -13.62
N ASN A 117 -1.83 19.51 -14.29
CA ASN A 117 -2.33 20.62 -15.09
C ASN A 117 -3.15 21.64 -14.29
N ASP A 118 -3.23 21.48 -12.96
CA ASP A 118 -3.99 22.33 -12.05
C ASP A 118 -5.45 22.53 -12.49
N GLU A 119 -6.03 21.50 -13.13
CA GLU A 119 -7.43 21.49 -13.55
C GLU A 119 -8.30 21.19 -12.31
N SER A 120 -8.37 22.16 -11.40
CA SER A 120 -9.19 22.24 -10.18
C SER A 120 -8.99 21.12 -9.14
N GLN A 121 -8.51 21.52 -7.97
CA GLN A 121 -8.35 20.75 -6.73
C GLN A 121 -9.69 20.25 -6.10
N ASN A 122 -10.82 20.28 -6.84
CA ASN A 122 -12.15 19.96 -6.32
C ASN A 122 -12.84 18.86 -7.14
N THR A 123 -12.18 17.73 -7.37
CA THR A 123 -12.92 16.51 -7.68
C THR A 123 -13.38 15.87 -6.39
N SER A 124 -14.42 16.43 -5.78
CA SER A 124 -15.26 15.67 -4.84
C SER A 124 -15.74 14.43 -5.60
N TYR A 125 -15.23 13.27 -5.21
CA TYR A 125 -15.64 12.01 -5.81
C TYR A 125 -17.03 11.68 -5.27
N SER A 126 -18.08 12.24 -5.90
CA SER A 126 -19.50 12.00 -5.55
C SER A 126 -19.95 10.53 -5.73
N LYS A 127 -19.00 9.62 -5.96
CA LYS A 127 -19.17 8.18 -6.03
C LYS A 127 -18.76 7.47 -4.73
N SER A 128 -18.31 8.21 -3.73
CA SER A 128 -18.10 7.72 -2.35
C SER A 128 -19.34 7.01 -1.83
N ASP A 129 -20.54 7.54 -2.08
CA ASP A 129 -21.78 7.00 -1.49
C ASP A 129 -22.19 5.66 -2.12
N GLU A 130 -21.92 5.46 -3.42
CA GLU A 130 -22.15 4.17 -4.11
C GLU A 130 -21.12 3.11 -3.68
N LEU A 131 -19.88 3.55 -3.37
CA LEU A 131 -18.79 2.73 -2.83
C LEU A 131 -19.02 2.34 -1.35
N LEU A 132 -19.46 3.29 -0.51
CA LEU A 132 -19.80 3.11 0.90
C LEU A 132 -21.00 2.17 1.08
N ASN A 133 -21.93 2.16 0.12
CA ASN A 133 -23.05 1.22 0.12
C ASN A 133 -22.61 -0.22 -0.22
N GLN A 134 -21.67 -0.44 -1.15
CA GLN A 134 -21.10 -1.78 -1.40
C GLN A 134 -20.25 -2.29 -0.23
N ILE A 135 -19.60 -1.36 0.48
CA ILE A 135 -18.83 -1.58 1.72
C ILE A 135 -19.71 -2.08 2.87
N SER A 136 -20.89 -1.49 3.03
CA SER A 136 -21.81 -1.83 4.12
C SER A 136 -22.35 -3.26 4.02
N GLU A 137 -22.53 -3.78 2.79
CA GLU A 137 -22.98 -5.16 2.56
C GLU A 137 -21.91 -6.22 2.90
N THR A 138 -20.61 -5.89 2.84
CA THR A 138 -19.52 -6.81 3.20
C THR A 138 -19.32 -6.98 4.72
N SER A 139 -19.78 -6.01 5.51
CA SER A 139 -19.69 -6.02 6.98
C SER A 139 -20.60 -7.06 7.64
N GLU A 140 -21.73 -7.42 7.02
CA GLU A 140 -22.72 -8.33 7.60
C GLU A 140 -22.34 -9.84 7.58
N LEU A 141 -21.17 -10.20 7.02
CA LEU A 141 -20.82 -11.61 6.73
C LEU A 141 -19.93 -12.33 7.77
N SER A 142 -19.64 -11.77 8.94
CA SER A 142 -18.71 -12.35 9.92
C SER A 142 -19.38 -12.93 11.18
N ALA A 143 -20.39 -13.80 11.02
CA ALA A 143 -20.93 -14.57 12.13
C ALA A 143 -20.09 -15.84 12.42
N ARG A 144 -19.34 -15.81 13.54
CA ARG A 144 -18.63 -16.90 14.27
C ARG A 144 -17.12 -17.07 13.99
N LYS A 145 -16.31 -16.30 14.73
CA LYS A 145 -14.93 -16.65 15.17
C LYS A 145 -14.61 -15.88 16.48
N ASP A 146 -13.61 -16.34 17.22
CA ASP A 146 -13.21 -15.80 18.55
C ASP A 146 -13.02 -14.27 18.57
N LEU A 147 -13.29 -13.62 19.72
CA LEU A 147 -13.25 -12.16 19.91
C LEU A 147 -11.97 -11.48 19.39
N VAL A 148 -10.80 -12.08 19.59
CA VAL A 148 -9.51 -11.54 19.10
C VAL A 148 -9.42 -11.61 17.57
N SER A 149 -9.96 -12.67 16.96
CA SER A 149 -10.05 -12.77 15.50
C SER A 149 -11.02 -11.76 14.91
N PHE A 150 -12.01 -11.31 15.70
CA PHE A 150 -12.96 -10.28 15.28
C PHE A 150 -12.30 -8.89 15.28
N GLN A 151 -11.51 -8.55 16.31
CA GLN A 151 -10.77 -7.28 16.35
C GLN A 151 -9.75 -7.18 15.21
N VAL A 152 -8.90 -8.19 15.03
CA VAL A 152 -7.91 -8.23 13.95
C VAL A 152 -8.57 -8.08 12.58
N LEU A 153 -9.71 -8.76 12.38
CA LEU A 153 -10.44 -8.70 11.12
C LEU A 153 -11.07 -7.32 10.90
N ASN A 154 -11.66 -6.72 11.92
CA ASN A 154 -12.30 -5.40 11.81
C ASN A 154 -11.27 -4.32 11.53
N GLU A 155 -10.21 -4.22 12.32
CA GLU A 155 -9.15 -3.22 12.12
C GLU A 155 -8.47 -3.42 10.74
N ALA A 156 -8.29 -4.67 10.31
CA ALA A 156 -7.79 -4.93 8.96
C ALA A 156 -8.76 -4.48 7.87
N LEU A 157 -10.08 -4.63 8.04
CA LEU A 157 -11.09 -4.11 7.11
C LEU A 157 -11.16 -2.58 7.14
N ASP A 158 -11.05 -1.98 8.33
CA ASP A 158 -11.06 -0.55 8.57
C ASP A 158 -9.91 0.14 7.84
N VAL A 159 -8.72 -0.48 7.78
CA VAL A 159 -7.62 -0.01 6.91
C VAL A 159 -8.04 0.12 5.44
N PHE A 160 -8.78 -0.85 4.90
CA PHE A 160 -9.25 -0.78 3.50
C PHE A 160 -10.40 0.21 3.32
N HIS A 161 -11.29 0.37 4.31
CA HIS A 161 -12.31 1.41 4.30
C HIS A 161 -11.69 2.81 4.31
N ASN A 162 -10.72 3.03 5.19
CA ASN A 162 -9.98 4.27 5.29
C ASN A 162 -9.13 4.53 4.05
N ALA A 163 -8.54 3.51 3.43
CA ALA A 163 -7.83 3.68 2.17
C ALA A 163 -8.74 4.27 1.08
N LEU A 164 -10.02 3.89 1.04
CA LEU A 164 -11.00 4.50 0.13
C LEU A 164 -11.38 5.93 0.54
N ARG A 165 -11.48 6.24 1.84
CA ARG A 165 -11.67 7.62 2.33
C ARG A 165 -10.53 8.55 1.92
N VAL A 166 -9.29 8.04 1.81
CA VAL A 166 -8.13 8.83 1.34
C VAL A 166 -8.31 9.39 -0.08
N LEU A 167 -9.20 8.81 -0.90
CA LEU A 167 -9.54 9.34 -2.23
C LEU A 167 -10.25 10.70 -2.18
N ASP A 168 -10.90 11.02 -1.05
CA ASP A 168 -11.45 12.34 -0.76
C ASP A 168 -10.34 13.22 -0.17
N TYR A 169 -10.08 14.37 -0.80
CA TYR A 169 -9.02 15.28 -0.39
C TYR A 169 -9.21 15.76 1.05
N ASP A 170 -10.45 16.11 1.42
CA ASP A 170 -10.78 16.69 2.72
C ASP A 170 -10.67 15.67 3.87
N GLN A 171 -10.83 14.38 3.57
CA GLN A 171 -10.71 13.30 4.55
C GLN A 171 -9.34 12.62 4.54
N SER A 172 -8.46 12.99 3.61
CA SER A 172 -7.25 12.21 3.32
C SER A 172 -6.26 12.11 4.49
N VAL A 173 -6.11 13.18 5.27
CA VAL A 173 -5.22 13.19 6.43
C VAL A 173 -5.81 12.36 7.57
N GLU A 174 -7.07 12.60 7.92
CA GLU A 174 -7.77 11.85 8.98
C GLU A 174 -7.79 10.35 8.67
N ALA A 175 -8.15 9.97 7.45
CA ALA A 175 -8.18 8.57 7.04
C ALA A 175 -6.79 7.92 7.04
N LEU A 176 -5.72 8.65 6.72
CA LEU A 176 -4.37 8.12 6.86
C LEU A 176 -3.96 7.92 8.31
N LEU A 177 -4.35 8.82 9.21
CA LEU A 177 -4.10 8.68 10.65
C LEU A 177 -4.82 7.45 11.20
N GLU A 178 -6.08 7.22 10.81
CA GLU A 178 -6.82 6.01 11.20
C GLU A 178 -6.16 4.73 10.67
N ILE A 179 -5.68 4.70 9.41
CA ILE A 179 -4.91 3.55 8.89
C ILE A 179 -3.66 3.29 9.73
N LEU A 180 -2.94 4.36 10.10
CA LEU A 180 -1.72 4.24 10.87
C LEU A 180 -2.00 3.77 12.30
N ASP A 181 -3.08 4.23 12.92
CA ASP A 181 -3.56 3.75 14.21
C ASP A 181 -3.84 2.24 14.17
N ASP A 182 -4.67 1.78 13.22
CA ASP A 182 -4.99 0.36 13.01
C ASP A 182 -3.74 -0.51 12.79
N CYS A 183 -2.72 0.04 12.10
CA CYS A 183 -1.48 -0.67 11.80
C CYS A 183 -0.47 -0.68 12.95
N LEU A 184 -0.28 0.46 13.64
CA LEU A 184 0.79 0.67 14.61
C LEU A 184 0.33 0.38 16.05
N GLU A 185 -0.88 0.79 16.39
CA GLU A 185 -1.48 0.65 17.72
C GLU A 185 -2.51 -0.47 17.78
N GLY A 186 -3.12 -0.81 16.65
CA GLY A 186 -4.04 -1.92 16.48
C GLY A 186 -3.35 -3.26 16.22
N TYR A 187 -4.10 -4.13 15.54
CA TYR A 187 -3.80 -5.51 15.19
C TYR A 187 -4.07 -5.80 13.71
N ALA A 188 -4.26 -4.77 12.87
CA ALA A 188 -4.51 -4.95 11.43
C ALA A 188 -3.37 -5.70 10.72
N VAL A 189 -2.14 -5.61 11.24
CA VAL A 189 -0.97 -6.33 10.68
C VAL A 189 -0.74 -7.63 11.45
N PHE A 190 -0.91 -8.78 10.77
CA PHE A 190 -0.75 -10.11 11.37
C PHE A 190 0.73 -10.47 11.63
N PRO A 191 1.08 -11.08 12.79
CA PRO A 191 0.24 -11.59 13.87
C PRO A 191 0.08 -10.63 15.06
N GLY A 192 -0.22 -9.35 14.82
CA GLY A 192 -0.62 -8.38 15.84
C GLY A 192 0.55 -7.56 16.41
N SER A 193 0.51 -7.30 17.72
CA SER A 193 1.37 -6.33 18.43
C SER A 193 2.89 -6.60 18.46
N LYS A 194 3.38 -7.66 17.82
CA LYS A 194 4.82 -7.95 17.76
C LYS A 194 5.47 -7.13 16.65
N GLY A 195 6.51 -6.39 17.01
CA GLY A 195 7.28 -5.61 16.04
C GLY A 195 6.67 -4.26 15.70
N ARG A 196 5.78 -3.70 16.55
CA ARG A 196 5.22 -2.34 16.38
C ARG A 196 6.29 -1.29 16.13
N ARG A 197 7.37 -1.34 16.92
CA ARG A 197 8.51 -0.44 16.72
C ARG A 197 9.21 -0.66 15.37
N GLU A 198 9.43 -1.91 14.97
CA GLU A 198 10.04 -2.24 13.68
C GLU A 198 9.14 -1.81 12.50
N LEU A 199 7.83 -1.92 12.66
CA LEU A 199 6.84 -1.48 11.69
C LEU A 199 6.80 0.05 11.60
N PHE A 200 6.84 0.74 12.74
CA PHE A 200 6.98 2.19 12.79
C PHE A 200 8.27 2.66 12.10
N ASP A 201 9.41 2.04 12.41
CA ASP A 201 10.69 2.33 11.76
C ASP A 201 10.63 2.10 10.26
N TRP A 202 10.00 1.01 9.83
CA TRP A 202 9.78 0.77 8.40
C TRP A 202 8.91 1.85 7.76
N TRP A 203 7.84 2.28 8.42
CA TRP A 203 7.00 3.36 7.91
C TRP A 203 7.79 4.67 7.77
N VAL A 204 8.51 5.09 8.82
CA VAL A 204 9.32 6.33 8.84
C VAL A 204 10.47 6.28 7.84
N LEU A 205 11.21 5.17 7.77
CA LEU A 205 12.47 5.08 7.02
C LEU A 205 12.29 4.65 5.56
N GLU A 206 11.23 3.90 5.25
CA GLU A 206 10.99 3.35 3.91
C GLU A 206 9.73 3.93 3.28
N VAL A 207 8.56 3.83 3.95
CA VAL A 207 7.27 4.21 3.35
C VAL A 207 7.16 5.72 3.14
N VAL A 208 7.54 6.52 4.13
CA VAL A 208 7.46 7.98 4.04
C VAL A 208 8.34 8.51 2.89
N PRO A 209 9.64 8.16 2.80
CA PRO A 209 10.45 8.54 1.65
C PRO A 209 9.95 7.98 0.30
N ALA A 210 9.52 6.72 0.28
CA ALA A 210 8.98 6.09 -0.93
C ALA A 210 7.74 6.84 -1.44
N SER A 211 6.86 7.24 -0.53
CA SER A 211 5.66 8.01 -0.85
C SER A 211 5.97 9.40 -1.36
N TRP A 212 6.98 10.06 -0.79
CA TRP A 212 7.45 11.35 -1.31
C TRP A 212 7.82 11.27 -2.80
N TYR A 213 8.53 10.22 -3.18
CA TYR A 213 8.99 10.01 -4.55
C TYR A 213 8.02 9.21 -5.43
N LEU A 214 6.87 8.77 -4.91
CA LEU A 214 5.95 7.86 -5.62
C LEU A 214 6.68 6.62 -6.16
N LEU A 215 7.57 6.07 -5.33
CA LEU A 215 8.36 4.86 -5.59
C LEU A 215 7.91 3.75 -4.64
N PRO A 216 8.19 2.48 -4.94
CA PRO A 216 8.06 1.42 -3.95
C PRO A 216 9.07 1.61 -2.80
N PRO A 217 8.74 1.16 -1.56
CA PRO A 217 9.75 1.03 -0.50
C PRO A 217 10.83 0.04 -0.94
N LYS A 218 12.07 0.21 -0.46
CA LYS A 218 13.19 -0.67 -0.89
C LYS A 218 13.00 -2.10 -0.44
N SER A 219 12.36 -2.27 0.71
CA SER A 219 11.96 -3.54 1.25
C SER A 219 10.54 -3.43 1.76
N PHE A 220 9.66 -4.31 1.31
CA PHE A 220 8.33 -4.44 1.89
C PHE A 220 8.42 -5.13 3.25
N TYR A 221 7.74 -4.59 4.27
CA TYR A 221 7.69 -5.19 5.60
C TYR A 221 6.72 -6.37 5.61
N VAL A 222 7.18 -7.47 6.18
CA VAL A 222 6.35 -8.66 6.41
C VAL A 222 6.74 -9.20 7.78
N VAL A 223 5.76 -9.42 8.64
CA VAL A 223 6.05 -9.86 10.00
C VAL A 223 6.73 -11.23 10.00
N GLN A 224 7.69 -11.39 10.92
CA GLN A 224 8.34 -12.66 11.16
C GLN A 224 7.32 -13.74 11.55
N GLY A 225 7.32 -14.86 10.82
CA GLY A 225 6.44 -16.00 11.09
C GLY A 225 5.33 -16.23 10.05
N LEU A 226 5.14 -15.31 9.10
CA LEU A 226 4.26 -15.58 7.95
C LEU A 226 4.89 -16.66 7.06
N GLN A 227 4.17 -17.77 6.82
CA GLN A 227 4.70 -18.93 6.10
C GLN A 227 5.16 -18.59 4.67
N ASN A 228 4.45 -17.70 3.98
CA ASN A 228 4.73 -17.32 2.60
C ASN A 228 5.35 -15.92 2.48
N LYS A 229 6.11 -15.48 3.49
CA LYS A 229 6.62 -14.10 3.57
C LYS A 229 7.40 -13.61 2.34
N GLU A 230 8.21 -14.48 1.73
CA GLU A 230 9.03 -14.10 0.57
C GLU A 230 8.17 -13.93 -0.68
N GLU A 231 7.14 -14.77 -0.83
CA GLU A 231 6.18 -14.68 -1.93
C GLU A 231 5.34 -13.40 -1.81
N VAL A 232 4.82 -13.13 -0.61
CA VAL A 232 4.06 -11.91 -0.30
C VAL A 232 4.89 -10.66 -0.56
N LYS A 233 6.12 -10.62 -0.05
CA LYS A 233 7.07 -9.52 -0.27
C LYS A 233 7.33 -9.30 -1.75
N LEU A 234 7.59 -10.37 -2.50
CA LEU A 234 7.85 -10.30 -3.94
C LEU A 234 6.62 -9.80 -4.71
N ARG A 235 5.43 -10.33 -4.39
CA ARG A 235 4.14 -9.96 -5.01
C ARG A 235 3.87 -8.46 -4.83
N GLN A 236 3.91 -7.97 -3.59
CA GLN A 236 3.64 -6.57 -3.26
C GLN A 236 4.69 -5.62 -3.87
N THR A 237 5.98 -5.98 -3.80
CA THR A 237 7.07 -5.20 -4.40
C THR A 237 6.90 -5.08 -5.92
N ASN A 238 6.61 -6.19 -6.59
CA ASN A 238 6.40 -6.20 -8.05
C ASN A 238 5.20 -5.36 -8.45
N LEU A 239 4.09 -5.45 -7.71
CA LEU A 239 2.89 -4.66 -7.96
C LEU A 239 3.19 -3.16 -7.86
N LEU A 240 3.80 -2.72 -6.76
CA LEU A 240 4.17 -1.32 -6.55
C LEU A 240 5.17 -0.83 -7.61
N GLN A 241 6.15 -1.65 -7.99
CA GLN A 241 7.11 -1.32 -9.05
C GLN A 241 6.41 -1.07 -10.39
N GLN A 242 5.45 -1.92 -10.75
CA GLN A 242 4.68 -1.77 -11.98
C GLN A 242 3.85 -0.48 -11.97
N ILE A 243 3.10 -0.24 -10.89
CA ILE A 243 2.26 0.96 -10.77
C ILE A 243 3.12 2.22 -10.79
N SER A 244 4.19 2.27 -9.98
CA SER A 244 5.17 3.37 -9.96
C SER A 244 5.73 3.65 -11.35
N SER A 245 6.14 2.62 -12.10
CA SER A 245 6.69 2.80 -13.45
C SER A 245 5.69 3.47 -14.40
N VAL A 246 4.41 3.08 -14.32
CA VAL A 246 3.34 3.71 -15.13
C VAL A 246 3.07 5.14 -14.66
N MET A 247 3.00 5.38 -13.36
CA MET A 247 2.81 6.73 -12.81
C MET A 247 3.91 7.68 -13.27
N TRP A 248 5.16 7.24 -13.24
CA TRP A 248 6.31 8.01 -13.68
C TRP A 248 6.32 8.30 -15.19
N LEU A 249 5.87 7.33 -15.99
CA LEU A 249 5.66 7.55 -17.43
C LEU A 249 4.63 8.67 -17.64
N LEU A 250 3.49 8.60 -16.95
CA LEU A 250 2.42 9.60 -17.04
C LEU A 250 2.92 10.97 -16.56
N LEU A 251 3.55 11.06 -15.38
CA LEU A 251 4.11 12.31 -14.84
C LEU A 251 5.05 13.00 -15.85
N ARG A 252 5.91 12.22 -16.52
CA ARG A 252 6.84 12.73 -17.55
C ARG A 252 6.09 13.20 -18.80
N GLU A 253 5.11 12.43 -19.27
CA GLU A 253 4.29 12.79 -20.42
C GLU A 253 3.46 14.05 -20.16
N SER A 254 2.79 14.16 -19.02
CA SER A 254 2.01 15.33 -18.60
C SER A 254 2.86 16.60 -18.49
N SER A 255 4.10 16.44 -17.99
CA SER A 255 5.07 17.54 -17.94
C SER A 255 5.56 17.97 -19.33
N SER A 256 5.60 17.03 -20.29
CA SER A 256 6.07 17.25 -21.67
C SER A 256 4.97 17.75 -22.61
N SER A 257 3.70 17.44 -22.35
CA SER A 257 2.53 17.84 -23.17
C SER A 257 2.11 19.29 -23.05
N LYS A 258 2.91 20.13 -22.38
CA LYS A 258 2.87 21.56 -22.66
C LYS A 258 3.20 21.88 -24.13
N ILE A 259 3.61 20.88 -24.94
CA ILE A 259 4.08 21.07 -26.32
C ILE A 259 3.22 20.41 -27.43
N GLU A 260 2.39 19.36 -27.24
CA GLU A 260 1.60 18.81 -28.38
C GLU A 260 0.35 17.96 -28.01
N THR A 261 -0.59 17.87 -28.98
CA THR A 261 -2.06 17.68 -28.94
C THR A 261 -2.71 16.47 -28.21
N LYS A 262 -3.91 16.72 -27.66
CA LYS A 262 -4.76 15.86 -26.78
C LYS A 262 -5.33 14.54 -27.39
N SER A 263 -5.28 14.28 -28.70
CA SER A 263 -6.01 13.15 -29.31
C SER A 263 -5.34 11.76 -29.23
N GLN A 264 -4.03 11.68 -28.98
CA GLN A 264 -3.33 10.37 -28.87
C GLN A 264 -3.36 9.77 -27.45
N ARG A 265 -3.63 10.57 -26.41
CA ARG A 265 -3.55 10.16 -25.00
C ARG A 265 -4.66 9.22 -24.53
N GLN A 266 -5.87 9.39 -25.08
CA GLN A 266 -7.04 8.62 -24.66
C GLN A 266 -6.98 7.15 -25.11
N TYR A 267 -6.22 6.86 -26.17
CA TYR A 267 -5.96 5.50 -26.67
C TYR A 267 -4.87 4.78 -25.87
N THR A 268 -3.88 5.51 -25.33
CA THR A 268 -2.82 4.93 -24.48
C THR A 268 -3.34 4.60 -23.09
N LEU A 269 -4.17 5.46 -22.49
CA LEU A 269 -4.75 5.23 -21.16
C LEU A 269 -5.79 4.10 -21.16
N SER A 270 -6.61 3.99 -22.21
CA SER A 270 -7.49 2.83 -22.40
C SER A 270 -6.69 1.57 -22.72
N GLY A 271 -5.60 1.67 -23.49
CA GLY A 271 -4.69 0.55 -23.77
C GLY A 271 -3.95 0.03 -22.53
N ILE A 272 -3.42 0.91 -21.67
CA ILE A 272 -2.69 0.57 -20.43
C ILE A 272 -3.64 0.09 -19.35
N ALA A 273 -4.80 0.73 -19.16
CA ALA A 273 -5.83 0.23 -18.23
C ALA A 273 -6.40 -1.12 -18.70
N TYR A 274 -6.54 -1.34 -20.00
CA TYR A 274 -7.02 -2.62 -20.54
C TYR A 274 -5.93 -3.71 -20.53
N THR A 275 -4.66 -3.38 -20.81
CA THR A 275 -3.56 -4.35 -20.70
C THR A 275 -3.22 -4.66 -19.24
N ASN A 276 -3.26 -3.70 -18.32
CA ASN A 276 -3.08 -3.97 -16.90
C ASN A 276 -4.29 -4.68 -16.30
N LYS A 277 -5.53 -4.37 -16.72
CA LYS A 277 -6.71 -5.18 -16.36
C LYS A 277 -6.58 -6.61 -16.88
N VAL A 278 -6.22 -6.81 -18.15
CA VAL A 278 -6.04 -8.15 -18.74
C VAL A 278 -4.83 -8.88 -18.15
N LYS A 279 -3.76 -8.18 -17.74
CA LYS A 279 -2.56 -8.80 -17.15
C LYS A 279 -2.74 -9.08 -15.66
N MET A 280 -3.36 -8.17 -14.89
CA MET A 280 -3.76 -8.43 -13.51
C MET A 280 -4.87 -9.48 -13.42
N ASP A 281 -5.85 -9.49 -14.34
CA ASP A 281 -6.87 -10.54 -14.38
C ASP A 281 -6.24 -11.89 -14.78
N ASN A 282 -5.30 -11.93 -15.73
CA ASN A 282 -4.63 -13.19 -16.10
C ASN A 282 -3.62 -13.70 -15.06
N GLU A 283 -2.94 -12.82 -14.32
CA GLU A 283 -1.99 -13.19 -13.25
C GLU A 283 -2.71 -13.52 -11.92
N LEU A 284 -3.90 -12.97 -11.67
CA LEU A 284 -4.73 -13.35 -10.51
C LEU A 284 -5.69 -14.52 -10.77
N ILE A 285 -6.05 -14.82 -12.02
CA ILE A 285 -6.89 -15.99 -12.37
C ILE A 285 -6.04 -17.26 -12.56
N ARG A 286 -4.76 -17.14 -12.95
CA ARG A 286 -3.82 -18.27 -12.95
C ARG A 286 -3.17 -18.38 -11.57
N GLY A 287 -3.88 -19.00 -10.63
CA GLY A 287 -3.28 -19.60 -9.43
C GLY A 287 -2.37 -20.78 -9.78
N ASP A 288 -1.39 -20.57 -10.65
CA ASP A 288 -0.33 -21.52 -11.02
C ASP A 288 0.98 -20.73 -11.13
N PHE A 289 1.50 -20.27 -9.99
CA PHE A 289 2.94 -20.13 -9.84
C PHE A 289 3.50 -21.54 -9.67
N ASN A 290 4.01 -22.11 -10.78
CA ASN A 290 4.61 -23.44 -10.88
C ASN A 290 5.38 -23.86 -9.61
N SER A 291 4.72 -24.66 -8.78
CA SER A 291 5.39 -25.69 -7.98
C SER A 291 5.78 -26.82 -8.93
N SER A 292 6.99 -26.77 -9.50
CA SER A 292 7.54 -27.88 -10.28
C SER A 292 9.06 -27.76 -10.39
N HIS A 293 9.78 -28.24 -9.38
CA HIS A 293 10.85 -29.22 -9.56
C HIS A 293 11.45 -29.59 -8.20
N ASN A 294 11.03 -30.73 -7.66
CA ASN A 294 11.90 -31.81 -7.15
C ASN A 294 11.20 -32.63 -6.06
N LEU A 295 10.32 -33.55 -6.47
CA LEU A 295 10.08 -34.79 -5.73
C LEU A 295 9.88 -35.93 -6.72
N THR A 296 10.98 -36.44 -7.25
CA THR A 296 11.08 -37.84 -7.65
C THR A 296 12.13 -38.50 -6.77
N ASN A 297 11.75 -39.69 -6.26
CA ASN A 297 12.54 -40.66 -5.50
C ASN A 297 12.61 -40.49 -3.97
N ARG A 298 11.59 -41.01 -3.28
CA ARG A 298 11.78 -42.22 -2.46
C ARG A 298 10.46 -42.90 -2.14
N GLU A 299 10.20 -43.97 -2.88
CA GLU A 299 9.29 -45.03 -2.44
C GLU A 299 9.84 -45.76 -1.20
N LYS A 300 8.90 -46.34 -0.45
CA LYS A 300 8.98 -47.59 0.35
C LYS A 300 9.34 -47.50 1.85
N ASN A 301 8.43 -48.15 2.58
CA ASN A 301 8.49 -48.70 3.95
C ASN A 301 8.14 -47.71 5.06
N GLU A 302 7.24 -47.97 6.02
CA GLU A 302 6.61 -49.22 6.46
C GLU A 302 5.33 -48.89 7.26
N ARG A 303 4.34 -49.78 7.15
CA ARG A 303 3.20 -49.89 8.09
C ARG A 303 3.70 -50.51 9.39
N VAL A 304 3.46 -49.87 10.53
CA VAL A 304 3.31 -50.50 11.87
C VAL A 304 2.38 -49.58 12.66
N VAL A 305 1.06 -49.80 12.67
CA VAL A 305 0.31 -50.51 13.74
C VAL A 305 0.90 -50.32 15.12
N CYS A 306 0.26 -49.51 15.97
CA CYS A 306 0.03 -49.90 17.37
C CYS A 306 -1.06 -49.03 18.01
N SER A 307 -2.20 -49.68 18.22
CA SER A 307 -3.14 -49.39 19.30
C SER A 307 -2.57 -49.88 20.63
N ALA A 308 -2.61 -49.03 21.65
CA ALA A 308 -2.88 -49.35 23.05
C ALA A 308 -3.29 -48.06 23.76
#